data_AF-A0A669AWM3-F1
#
_entry.id   AF-A0A669AWM3-F1
#
_cell.length_a   1.000
_cell.length_b   1.000
_cell.length_c   1.000
_cell.angle_alpha   90.00
_cell.angle_beta   90.00
_cell.angle_gamma   90.00
#
_symmetry.space_group_name_H-M   'P 1'
#
loop_
_entity.id
_entity.type
_entity.pdbx_description
1 polymer ?
#
loop_
_entity_poly.entity_id
_entity_poly.type
_entity_poly.pdbx_seq_one_letter_code
_entity_poly.pdbx_strand_id
1 'polypeptide(L)'
;MAEVLPEKLNSENKVYQVRIESVVNGWLVDYYFFLAVEFFKNEQYEDFCAIIDILDCKYNPLPSTDDIAMKFRVLQFISRINEGENLGVSFEMDVPSTPLESALMLLEKISQEFSIPQQDDLWMVEPHSTVESSPTFSAFVFLVPAPSSGQPPPLQQNHQITTLASFHFLSHVKQCWV
;
A
#
# COMPACT_ATOMS: atom_id res chain seq x y z
N MET A 1 18.07 44.34 35.76
CA MET A 1 17.53 42.96 35.86
C MET A 1 16.47 42.84 34.77
N ALA A 2 16.71 42.02 33.75
CA ALA A 2 15.75 41.81 32.68
C ALA A 2 14.68 40.83 33.14
N GLU A 3 13.45 41.30 33.29
CA GLU A 3 12.27 40.48 33.55
C GLU A 3 11.94 39.73 32.24
N VAL A 4 12.33 38.44 32.19
CA VAL A 4 12.04 37.59 31.03
C VAL A 4 10.56 37.20 31.10
N LEU A 5 9.83 37.69 30.09
CA LEU A 5 8.37 37.70 29.93
C LEU A 5 7.72 36.28 29.90
N PRO A 6 6.55 36.10 30.54
CA PRO A 6 5.82 34.82 30.63
C PRO A 6 5.38 34.22 29.27
N GLU A 7 5.29 35.04 28.22
CA GLU A 7 4.93 34.57 26.87
C GLU A 7 5.95 33.60 26.27
N LYS A 8 7.24 33.77 26.60
CA LYS A 8 8.32 32.94 26.05
C LYS A 8 8.31 31.53 26.63
N LEU A 9 7.92 31.37 27.89
CA LEU A 9 7.76 30.06 28.52
C LEU A 9 6.55 29.31 27.95
N ASN A 10 5.47 30.02 27.63
CA ASN A 10 4.25 29.44 27.09
C ASN A 10 4.43 28.92 25.65
N SER A 11 5.20 29.63 24.82
CA SER A 11 5.52 29.19 23.46
C SER A 11 6.46 27.98 23.46
N GLU A 12 7.47 27.95 24.32
CA GLU A 12 8.36 26.80 24.46
C GLU A 12 7.60 25.55 24.92
N ASN A 13 6.75 25.65 25.95
CA ASN A 13 5.91 24.54 26.41
C ASN A 13 5.00 23.98 25.31
N LYS A 14 4.43 24.85 24.48
CA LYS A 14 3.61 24.43 23.34
C LYS A 14 4.42 23.67 22.29
N VAL A 15 5.63 24.12 21.99
CA VAL A 15 6.54 23.42 21.06
C VAL A 15 6.91 22.03 21.58
N TYR A 16 7.21 21.90 22.88
CA TYR A 16 7.48 20.60 23.49
C TYR A 16 6.28 19.66 23.43
N GLN A 17 5.07 20.18 23.71
CA GLN A 17 3.84 19.40 23.63
C GLN A 17 3.59 18.85 22.22
N VAL A 18 3.69 19.71 21.20
CA VAL A 18 3.56 19.32 19.78
C VAL A 18 4.60 18.25 19.40
N ARG A 19 5.83 18.37 19.89
CA ARG A 19 6.89 17.38 19.62
C ARG A 19 6.58 16.02 20.27
N ILE A 20 6.11 16.02 21.51
CA ILE A 20 5.74 14.78 22.21
C ILE A 20 4.55 14.11 21.52
N GLU A 21 3.52 14.89 21.19
CA GLU A 21 2.34 14.43 20.45
C GLU A 21 2.74 13.81 19.11
N SER A 22 3.67 14.45 18.38
CA SER A 22 4.22 13.91 17.13
C SER A 22 4.87 12.54 17.32
N VAL A 23 5.69 12.36 18.37
CA VAL A 23 6.34 11.06 18.63
C VAL A 23 5.30 9.98 18.96
N VAL A 24 4.33 10.29 19.82
CA VAL A 24 3.26 9.35 20.20
C VAL A 24 2.39 8.99 19.00
N ASN A 25 2.00 9.97 18.18
CA ASN A 25 1.24 9.74 16.96
C ASN A 25 2.01 8.86 15.96
N GLY A 26 3.34 9.03 15.85
CA GLY A 26 4.19 8.15 15.07
C GLY A 26 4.10 6.68 15.53
N TRP A 27 4.20 6.42 16.84
CA TRP A 27 4.05 5.07 17.38
C TRP A 27 2.65 4.48 17.18
N LEU A 28 1.61 5.31 17.25
CA LEU A 28 0.25 4.88 16.96
C LEU A 28 0.11 4.48 15.49
N VAL A 29 0.68 5.25 14.57
CA VAL A 29 0.71 4.89 13.15
C VAL A 29 1.43 3.55 12.94
N ASP A 30 2.59 3.33 13.58
CA ASP A 30 3.32 2.06 13.49
C ASP A 30 2.46 0.87 13.93
N TYR A 31 1.78 1.03 15.06
CA TYR A 31 0.92 0.00 15.64
C TYR A 31 -0.30 -0.30 14.76
N TYR A 32 -1.02 0.72 14.31
CA TYR A 32 -2.20 0.54 13.47
C TYR A 32 -1.84 0.07 12.06
N PHE A 33 -0.70 0.49 11.51
CA PHE A 33 -0.18 -0.05 10.26
C PHE A 33 0.02 -1.56 10.36
N PHE A 34 0.68 -2.02 11.43
CA PHE A 34 0.88 -3.45 11.69
C PHE A 34 -0.46 -4.20 11.77
N LEU A 35 -1.42 -3.68 12.55
CA LEU A 35 -2.74 -4.31 12.68
C LEU A 35 -3.50 -4.37 11.35
N ALA A 36 -3.51 -3.28 10.58
CA ALA A 36 -4.19 -3.23 9.30
C ALA A 36 -3.64 -4.31 8.34
N VAL A 37 -2.31 -4.42 8.25
CA VAL A 37 -1.67 -5.44 7.41
C VAL A 37 -2.02 -6.85 7.89
N GLU A 38 -2.00 -7.12 9.20
CA GLU A 38 -2.37 -8.42 9.76
C GLU A 38 -3.84 -8.77 9.50
N PHE A 39 -4.77 -7.85 9.71
CA PHE A 39 -6.19 -8.08 9.42
C PHE A 39 -6.43 -8.34 7.93
N PHE A 40 -5.78 -7.56 7.06
CA PHE A 40 -5.88 -7.77 5.62
C PHE A 40 -5.36 -9.16 5.20
N LYS A 41 -4.19 -9.58 5.73
CA LYS A 41 -3.62 -10.91 5.49
C LYS A 41 -4.54 -12.04 5.93
N ASN A 42 -5.22 -11.85 7.07
CA ASN A 42 -6.13 -12.82 7.67
C ASN A 42 -7.56 -12.74 7.11
N GLU A 43 -7.79 -11.99 6.04
CA GLU A 43 -9.11 -11.81 5.40
C GLU A 43 -10.17 -11.16 6.31
N GLN A 44 -9.73 -10.48 7.37
CA GLN A 44 -10.59 -9.72 8.29
C GLN A 44 -10.81 -8.30 7.76
N TYR A 45 -11.48 -8.19 6.61
CA TYR A 45 -11.60 -6.92 5.89
C TYR A 45 -12.42 -5.85 6.65
N GLU A 46 -13.40 -6.26 7.46
CA GLU A 46 -14.16 -5.34 8.31
C GLU A 46 -13.27 -4.69 9.38
N ASP A 47 -12.45 -5.51 10.06
CA ASP A 47 -11.48 -5.04 11.05
C ASP A 47 -10.40 -4.16 10.39
N PHE A 48 -9.91 -4.56 9.21
CA PHE A 48 -9.01 -3.73 8.40
C PHE A 48 -9.61 -2.34 8.13
N CYS A 49 -10.84 -2.27 7.60
CA CYS A 49 -11.51 -0.99 7.32
C CYS A 49 -11.66 -0.14 8.59
N ALA A 50 -12.01 -0.74 9.73
CA ALA A 50 -12.09 -0.02 11.01
C ALA A 50 -10.75 0.61 11.42
N ILE A 51 -9.62 -0.08 11.16
CA ILE A 51 -8.28 0.49 11.40
C ILE A 51 -7.97 1.61 10.42
N ILE A 52 -8.33 1.48 9.14
CA ILE A 52 -8.18 2.55 8.15
C ILE A 52 -8.97 3.80 8.57
N ASP A 53 -10.21 3.64 9.02
CA ASP A 53 -11.04 4.75 9.51
C ASP A 53 -10.39 5.47 10.71
N ILE A 54 -9.75 4.73 11.62
CA ILE A 54 -8.98 5.29 12.74
C ILE A 54 -7.78 6.08 12.21
N LEU A 55 -7.05 5.55 11.22
CA LEU A 55 -5.90 6.21 10.60
C LEU A 55 -6.25 7.45 9.78
N ASP A 56 -7.42 7.45 9.15
CA ASP A 56 -7.98 8.59 8.42
C ASP A 56 -8.48 9.72 9.35
N CYS A 57 -8.64 9.44 10.65
CA CYS A 57 -8.82 10.47 11.67
C CYS A 57 -7.53 11.29 11.86
N LYS A 58 -7.22 12.14 10.87
CA LYS A 58 -6.09 13.09 10.76
C LYS A 58 -5.18 13.14 12.00
N TYR A 59 -4.28 12.18 12.12
CA TYR A 59 -3.17 12.26 13.08
C TYR A 59 -2.29 13.45 12.67
N ASN A 60 -2.35 14.54 13.44
CA ASN A 60 -1.54 15.72 13.22
C ASN A 60 -1.27 16.38 14.58
N PRO A 61 -0.02 16.60 14.99
CA PRO A 61 1.23 16.45 14.24
C PRO A 61 1.68 15.00 14.06
N LEU A 62 2.26 14.70 12.89
CA LEU A 62 3.01 13.46 12.62
C LEU A 62 4.49 13.79 12.38
N PRO A 63 5.42 12.88 12.71
CA PRO A 63 6.81 13.02 12.33
C PRO A 63 6.93 13.08 10.80
N SER A 64 7.62 14.10 10.28
CA SER A 64 7.90 14.23 8.85
C SER A 64 9.02 13.27 8.44
N THR A 65 8.70 11.99 8.33
CA THR A 65 9.64 10.92 7.98
C THR A 65 9.12 10.15 6.76
N ASP A 66 10.04 9.76 5.88
CA ASP A 66 9.71 9.00 4.66
C ASP A 66 9.06 7.65 4.98
N ASP A 67 9.43 7.03 6.10
CA ASP A 67 8.85 5.78 6.59
C ASP A 67 7.35 5.90 6.90
N ILE A 68 6.93 6.99 7.56
CA ILE A 68 5.50 7.25 7.82
C ILE A 68 4.75 7.51 6.51
N ALA A 69 5.34 8.27 5.58
CA ALA A 69 4.75 8.50 4.27
C ALA A 69 4.56 7.18 3.49
N MET A 70 5.57 6.31 3.51
CA MET A 70 5.51 4.98 2.89
C MET A 70 4.38 4.12 3.49
N LYS A 71 4.23 4.12 4.82
CA LYS A 71 3.14 3.37 5.49
C LYS A 71 1.77 3.79 5.01
N PHE A 72 1.51 5.10 4.95
CA PHE A 72 0.25 5.61 4.40
C PHE A 72 0.05 5.23 2.93
N ARG A 73 1.13 5.25 2.13
CA ARG A 73 1.07 4.82 0.73
C ARG A 73 0.71 3.34 0.58
N VAL A 74 1.31 2.48 1.39
CA VAL A 74 1.00 1.05 1.40
C VAL A 74 -0.45 0.81 1.84
N LEU A 75 -0.92 1.46 2.90
CA LEU A 75 -2.32 1.33 3.32
C LEU A 75 -3.29 1.83 2.26
N GLN A 76 -3.00 2.97 1.62
CA GLN A 76 -3.77 3.50 0.49
C GLN A 76 -3.84 2.53 -0.69
N PHE A 77 -2.77 1.79 -0.95
CA PHE A 77 -2.73 0.76 -1.98
C PHE A 77 -3.60 -0.43 -1.58
N ILE A 78 -3.42 -0.96 -0.36
CA ILE A 78 -4.21 -2.08 0.16
C ILE A 78 -5.71 -1.76 0.18
N SER A 79 -6.11 -0.55 0.59
CA SER A 79 -7.53 -0.14 0.59
C SER A 79 -8.15 -0.16 -0.81
N ARG A 80 -7.41 0.28 -1.83
CA ARG A 80 -7.88 0.22 -3.23
C ARG A 80 -8.02 -1.22 -3.73
N ILE A 81 -7.12 -2.10 -3.31
CA ILE A 81 -7.20 -3.54 -3.60
C ILE A 81 -8.41 -4.18 -2.90
N ASN A 82 -8.67 -3.81 -1.63
CA ASN A 82 -9.83 -4.27 -0.87
C ASN A 82 -11.15 -3.91 -1.56
N GLU A 83 -11.23 -2.70 -2.12
CA GLU A 83 -12.39 -2.22 -2.89
C GLU A 83 -12.42 -2.73 -4.34
N GLY A 84 -11.54 -3.66 -4.73
CA GLY A 84 -11.33 -4.09 -6.12
C GLY A 84 -12.58 -4.58 -6.86
N GLU A 85 -13.56 -5.12 -6.14
CA GLU A 85 -14.83 -5.61 -6.69
C GLU A 85 -15.93 -4.53 -6.72
N ASN A 86 -15.74 -3.43 -5.98
CA ASN A 86 -16.71 -2.36 -5.81
C ASN A 86 -16.53 -1.28 -6.88
N LEU A 87 -16.96 -1.57 -8.11
CA LEU A 87 -16.86 -0.67 -9.27
C LEU A 87 -17.60 0.68 -9.11
N GLY A 88 -18.44 0.82 -8.07
CA GLY A 88 -19.08 2.09 -7.71
C GLY A 88 -18.18 3.04 -6.89
N VAL A 89 -17.04 2.57 -6.41
CA VAL A 89 -16.07 3.36 -5.63
C VAL A 89 -15.03 3.95 -6.57
N SER A 90 -14.77 5.26 -6.44
CA SER A 90 -13.70 5.96 -7.13
C SER A 90 -12.81 6.65 -6.10
N PHE A 91 -11.50 6.44 -6.23
CA PHE A 91 -10.49 7.07 -5.38
C PHE A 91 -9.92 8.36 -5.99
N GLU A 92 -10.03 8.49 -7.32
CA GLU A 92 -9.57 9.67 -8.05
C GLU A 92 -10.74 10.60 -8.35
N MET A 93 -10.52 11.91 -8.20
CA MET A 93 -11.54 12.93 -8.49
C MET A 93 -11.59 13.32 -9.97
N ASP A 94 -10.44 13.29 -10.65
CA ASP A 94 -10.29 13.86 -11.99
C ASP A 94 -10.50 12.84 -13.11
N VAL A 95 -10.14 11.57 -12.86
CA VAL A 95 -10.20 10.51 -13.87
C VAL A 95 -11.07 9.38 -13.33
N PRO A 96 -12.16 9.00 -14.04
CA PRO A 96 -12.94 7.83 -13.67
C PRO A 96 -12.03 6.61 -13.80
N SER A 97 -11.74 5.99 -12.66
CA SER A 97 -10.90 4.81 -12.57
C SER A 97 -11.54 3.82 -11.61
N THR A 98 -11.46 2.54 -11.96
CA THR A 98 -11.83 1.48 -11.03
C THR A 98 -10.84 1.45 -9.86
N PRO A 99 -11.23 0.88 -8.72
CA PRO A 99 -10.33 0.71 -7.58
C PRO A 99 -8.99 0.05 -7.95
N LEU A 100 -9.00 -0.98 -8.80
CA LEU A 100 -7.78 -1.67 -9.23
C LEU A 100 -6.91 -0.84 -10.19
N GLU A 101 -7.51 -0.05 -11.08
CA GLU A 101 -6.76 0.89 -11.92
C GLU A 101 -6.10 1.97 -11.06
N SER A 102 -6.83 2.51 -10.09
CA SER A 102 -6.28 3.47 -9.12
C SER A 102 -5.16 2.86 -8.27
N ALA A 103 -5.26 1.56 -7.92
CA ALA A 103 -4.20 0.86 -7.21
C ALA A 103 -2.92 0.78 -8.04
N LEU A 104 -3.02 0.47 -9.34
CA LEU A 104 -1.87 0.42 -10.25
C LEU A 104 -1.21 1.80 -10.40
N MET A 105 -2.00 2.87 -10.58
CA MET A 105 -1.47 4.23 -10.65
C MET A 105 -0.73 4.62 -9.36
N LEU A 106 -1.28 4.24 -8.20
CA LEU A 106 -0.63 4.48 -6.92
C LEU A 106 0.68 3.68 -6.79
N LEU A 107 0.71 2.42 -7.23
CA LEU A 107 1.92 1.60 -7.18
C LEU A 107 3.04 2.21 -8.03
N GLU A 108 2.72 2.70 -9.22
CA GLU A 108 3.68 3.41 -10.08
C GLU A 108 4.23 4.64 -9.33
N LYS A 109 3.36 5.44 -8.71
CA LYS A 109 3.76 6.60 -7.91
C LYS A 109 4.67 6.22 -6.73
N ILE A 110 4.35 5.13 -6.02
CA ILE A 110 5.18 4.64 -4.91
C ILE A 110 6.59 4.25 -5.41
N SER A 111 6.68 3.56 -6.54
CA SER A 111 7.97 3.15 -7.09
C SER A 111 8.85 4.35 -7.46
N GLN A 112 8.25 5.43 -7.97
CA GLN A 112 8.92 6.70 -8.26
C GLN A 112 9.29 7.46 -6.98
N GLU A 113 8.39 7.54 -5.99
CA GLU A 113 8.60 8.28 -4.73
C GLU A 113 9.71 7.67 -3.85
N PHE A 114 9.82 6.34 -3.81
CA PHE A 114 10.71 5.63 -2.89
C PHE A 114 11.87 4.89 -3.55
N SER A 115 12.11 5.12 -4.86
CA SER A 115 13.21 4.50 -5.61
C SER A 115 13.28 2.98 -5.42
N ILE A 116 12.14 2.31 -5.58
CA ILE A 116 12.10 0.84 -5.49
C ILE A 116 12.89 0.30 -6.69
N PRO A 117 13.99 -0.45 -6.48
CA PRO A 117 14.75 -0.99 -7.60
C PRO A 117 13.86 -1.95 -8.39
N GLN A 118 13.61 -1.61 -9.66
CA GLN A 118 12.96 -2.53 -10.60
C GLN A 118 13.93 -3.69 -10.85
N GLN A 119 13.53 -4.90 -10.48
CA GLN A 119 14.37 -6.10 -10.58
C GLN A 119 14.43 -6.65 -12.02
N ASP A 120 14.43 -5.77 -13.03
CA ASP A 120 14.42 -6.16 -14.45
C ASP A 120 15.83 -6.44 -15.00
N ASP A 121 16.90 -6.12 -14.26
CA ASP A 121 18.29 -6.24 -14.72
C ASP A 121 19.02 -7.54 -14.32
N LEU A 122 18.35 -8.50 -13.66
CA LEU A 122 19.02 -9.66 -13.04
C LEU A 122 18.73 -11.05 -13.63
N TRP A 123 18.04 -11.16 -14.77
CA TRP A 123 17.72 -12.46 -15.39
C TRP A 123 18.62 -12.86 -16.57
N MET A 124 19.72 -12.15 -16.83
CA MET A 124 20.70 -12.48 -17.88
C MET A 124 22.01 -13.05 -17.32
N VAL A 125 21.96 -14.07 -16.45
CA VAL A 125 23.11 -14.94 -16.19
C VAL A 125 22.62 -16.38 -16.00
N GLU A 126 23.02 -17.28 -16.91
CA GLU A 126 22.73 -18.72 -16.86
C GLU A 126 23.40 -19.45 -15.67
N PRO A 127 22.88 -20.63 -15.28
CA PRO A 127 23.17 -21.22 -13.97
C PRO A 127 24.40 -22.13 -13.99
N HIS A 128 25.39 -21.84 -13.16
CA HIS A 128 26.33 -22.86 -12.69
C HIS A 128 26.41 -22.89 -11.17
N SER A 129 25.70 -23.87 -10.63
CA SER A 129 25.94 -24.63 -9.39
C SER A 129 25.96 -23.92 -8.03
N THR A 130 25.34 -24.65 -7.09
CA THR A 130 25.46 -24.65 -5.62
C THR A 130 24.65 -23.62 -4.84
N VAL A 131 23.44 -24.08 -4.46
CA VAL A 131 22.87 -24.07 -3.10
C VAL A 131 23.32 -22.94 -2.18
N GLU A 132 22.45 -21.96 -1.96
CA GLU A 132 21.96 -21.63 -0.63
C GLU A 132 20.62 -20.88 -0.73
N SER A 133 19.68 -21.31 0.10
CA SER A 133 18.28 -20.89 0.15
C SER A 133 18.11 -19.45 0.64
N SER A 134 17.44 -18.63 -0.16
CA SER A 134 16.80 -17.38 0.30
C SER A 134 15.51 -17.18 -0.51
N PRO A 135 14.37 -16.82 0.09
CA PRO A 135 13.10 -16.77 -0.62
C PRO A 135 13.00 -15.44 -1.39
N THR A 136 13.61 -15.37 -2.57
CA THR A 136 13.34 -14.28 -3.51
C THR A 136 12.19 -14.69 -4.40
N PHE A 137 11.03 -14.11 -4.11
CA PHE A 137 9.90 -13.82 -4.99
C PHE A 137 10.21 -14.05 -6.48
N SER A 138 9.83 -15.23 -7.00
CA SER A 138 10.15 -15.61 -8.36
C SER A 138 8.89 -15.57 -9.24
N ALA A 139 8.92 -14.62 -10.16
CA ALA A 139 8.36 -14.63 -11.51
C ALA A 139 6.85 -14.90 -11.70
N PHE A 140 6.13 -13.87 -12.16
CA PHE A 140 4.95 -14.03 -13.01
C PHE A 140 5.16 -13.36 -14.37
N VAL A 141 5.51 -14.18 -15.37
CA VAL A 141 5.19 -13.91 -16.77
C VAL A 141 3.78 -14.43 -16.98
N PHE A 142 2.79 -13.54 -17.09
CA PHE A 142 1.45 -13.91 -17.53
C PHE A 142 1.48 -14.31 -19.01
N LEU A 143 1.69 -15.59 -19.27
CA LEU A 143 1.31 -16.20 -20.55
C LEU A 143 -0.22 -16.36 -20.57
N VAL A 144 -0.93 -15.28 -20.88
CA VAL A 144 -2.31 -15.39 -21.36
C VAL A 144 -2.21 -15.88 -22.81
N PRO A 145 -2.75 -17.05 -23.19
CA PRO A 145 -2.77 -17.47 -24.58
C PRO A 145 -3.61 -16.47 -25.37
N ALA A 146 -3.03 -15.88 -26.42
CA ALA A 146 -3.77 -15.04 -27.35
C ALA A 146 -4.91 -15.87 -27.96
N PRO A 147 -6.16 -15.38 -28.00
CA PRO A 147 -7.26 -16.10 -28.63
C PRO A 147 -6.98 -16.23 -30.12
N SER A 148 -6.75 -17.46 -30.57
CA SER A 148 -6.68 -17.79 -31.99
C SER A 148 -8.04 -17.52 -32.61
N SER A 149 -8.06 -16.60 -33.59
CA SER A 149 -9.20 -16.18 -34.43
C SER A 149 -10.14 -15.12 -33.85
N GLY A 150 -9.86 -13.85 -34.18
CA GLY A 150 -10.79 -12.87 -34.80
C GLY A 150 -12.13 -12.52 -34.14
N GLN A 151 -12.47 -13.04 -32.97
CA GLN A 151 -13.78 -12.80 -32.34
C GLN A 151 -13.59 -12.21 -30.93
N PRO A 152 -14.22 -11.06 -30.61
CA PRO A 152 -14.16 -10.52 -29.25
C PRO A 152 -14.84 -11.50 -28.27
N PRO A 153 -14.25 -11.76 -27.10
CA PRO A 153 -14.82 -12.70 -26.13
C PRO A 153 -16.16 -12.18 -25.57
N PRO A 154 -17.11 -13.08 -25.26
CA PRO A 154 -18.39 -12.70 -24.68
C PRO A 154 -18.19 -12.06 -23.30
N LEU A 155 -18.93 -10.96 -23.03
CA LEU A 155 -18.82 -10.12 -21.82
C LEU A 155 -18.87 -10.90 -20.48
N GLN A 156 -19.50 -12.08 -20.44
CA GLN A 156 -19.53 -12.94 -19.25
C GLN A 156 -18.19 -13.64 -18.93
N GLN A 157 -17.33 -13.88 -19.94
CA GLN A 157 -16.01 -14.47 -19.72
C GLN A 157 -15.01 -13.48 -19.13
N ASN A 158 -15.14 -12.18 -19.43
CA ASN A 158 -14.31 -11.14 -18.82
C ASN A 158 -14.53 -11.05 -17.31
N HIS A 159 -15.76 -11.18 -16.82
CA HIS A 159 -15.99 -11.20 -15.37
C HIS A 159 -15.30 -12.40 -14.72
N GLN A 160 -15.42 -13.60 -15.28
CA GLN A 160 -14.76 -14.80 -14.74
C GLN A 160 -13.23 -14.69 -14.76
N ILE A 161 -12.64 -14.14 -15.84
CA ILE A 161 -11.20 -13.97 -16.00
C ILE A 161 -10.66 -12.89 -15.05
N THR A 162 -11.37 -11.76 -14.90
CA THR A 162 -10.98 -10.70 -13.96
C THR A 162 -11.11 -11.19 -12.52
N THR A 163 -12.18 -11.91 -12.15
CA THR A 163 -12.32 -12.49 -10.81
C THR A 163 -11.23 -13.53 -10.52
N LEU A 164 -10.93 -14.45 -11.45
CA LEU A 164 -9.84 -15.43 -11.26
C LEU A 164 -8.45 -14.79 -11.20
N ALA A 165 -8.19 -13.75 -12.01
CA ALA A 165 -6.93 -13.01 -11.98
C ALA A 165 -6.78 -12.22 -10.67
N SER A 166 -7.86 -11.62 -10.15
CA SER A 166 -7.88 -10.95 -8.85
C SER A 166 -7.67 -11.93 -7.69
N PHE A 167 -8.32 -13.09 -7.72
CA PHE A 167 -8.10 -14.14 -6.71
C PHE A 167 -6.68 -14.71 -6.76
N HIS A 168 -6.12 -14.93 -7.94
CA HIS A 168 -4.73 -15.37 -8.06
C HIS A 168 -3.74 -14.28 -7.66
N PHE A 169 -3.98 -13.01 -8.00
CA PHE A 169 -3.14 -11.89 -7.58
C PHE A 169 -3.19 -11.69 -6.06
N LEU A 170 -4.37 -11.71 -5.44
CA LEU A 170 -4.55 -11.63 -3.99
C LEU A 170 -3.97 -12.83 -3.25
N SER A 171 -4.18 -14.04 -3.77
CA SER A 171 -3.59 -15.28 -3.23
C SER A 171 -2.06 -15.29 -3.37
N HIS A 172 -1.53 -14.70 -4.43
CA HIS A 172 -0.08 -14.63 -4.64
C HIS A 172 0.56 -13.52 -3.81
N VAL A 173 -0.06 -12.34 -3.68
CA VAL A 173 0.34 -11.29 -2.71
C VAL A 173 0.40 -11.86 -1.29
N LYS A 174 -0.52 -12.77 -0.92
CA LYS A 174 -0.49 -13.51 0.37
C LYS A 174 0.71 -14.43 0.55
N GLN A 175 1.16 -15.13 -0.51
CA GLN A 175 2.29 -16.08 -0.43
C GLN A 175 3.67 -15.42 -0.38
N CYS A 176 3.69 -14.14 -0.65
CA CYS A 176 4.84 -13.36 -1.05
C CYS A 176 5.38 -12.49 0.09
N TRP A 177 4.59 -12.34 1.15
CA TRP A 177 4.91 -11.64 2.39
C TRP A 177 5.05 -12.61 3.60
N VAL A 178 5.36 -13.88 3.33
CA VAL A 178 5.80 -14.93 4.29
C VAL A 178 7.20 -15.36 3.93
#